data_AF-A0A091C496-F1
#
_entry.id   AF-A0A091C496-F1
#
_cell.length_a   1.000
_cell.length_b   1.000
_cell.length_c   1.000
_cell.angle_alpha   90.00
_cell.angle_beta   90.00
_cell.angle_gamma   90.00
#
_symmetry.space_group_name_H-M   'P 1'
#
loop_
_entity.id
_entity.type
_entity.pdbx_description
1 polymer ?
#
loop_
_entity_poly.entity_id
_entity_poly.type
_entity_poly.pdbx_seq_one_letter_code
_entity_poly.pdbx_strand_id
1 'polypeptide(L)'
;MKIVHVLIKVFEIAEKKLGIDVIAFEAATSSVQKGETLYDTVLTMSAIGVDCVVVRHEDENYYDQLIQSPSIHCSIINGGDGSGQHPTQCLLDLMTIYEEFGTFEGLNVAIIGDITHSRVAKSNMQCLSV
;
A
#
# COMPACT_ATOMS: atom_id res chain seq x y z
N MET A 1 -6.23 17.71 -1.93
CA MET A 1 -6.10 16.31 -1.46
C MET A 1 -4.80 16.22 -0.70
N LYS A 2 -4.83 15.78 0.56
CA LYS A 2 -3.68 15.63 1.45
C LYS A 2 -3.38 14.16 1.67
N ILE A 3 -2.14 13.75 1.45
CA ILE A 3 -1.69 12.37 1.67
C ILE A 3 -0.55 12.33 2.68
N VAL A 4 -0.58 11.34 3.58
CA VAL A 4 0.52 11.06 4.51
C VAL A 4 1.23 9.76 4.10
N HIS A 5 2.56 9.78 4.13
CA HIS A 5 3.39 8.59 3.92
C HIS A 5 3.86 7.99 5.22
N VAL A 6 3.52 6.73 5.43
CA VAL A 6 4.22 5.89 6.37
C VAL A 6 5.14 4.98 5.54
N LEU A 7 6.39 5.41 5.34
CA LEU A 7 7.53 4.62 4.83
C LEU A 7 7.57 4.21 3.33
N ILE A 8 7.19 5.05 2.35
CA ILE A 8 7.39 4.71 0.92
C ILE A 8 7.70 5.93 0.02
N LYS A 9 8.90 5.98 -0.57
CA LYS A 9 9.32 7.04 -1.52
C LYS A 9 8.75 6.89 -2.95
N VAL A 10 8.31 5.69 -3.35
CA VAL A 10 7.84 5.41 -4.73
C VAL A 10 6.56 6.18 -5.07
N PHE A 11 5.71 6.51 -4.10
CA PHE A 11 4.50 7.30 -4.31
C PHE A 11 4.75 8.80 -4.45
N GLU A 12 5.88 9.30 -3.94
CA GLU A 12 6.17 10.73 -3.87
C GLU A 12 6.18 11.40 -5.26
N ILE A 13 6.65 10.68 -6.28
CA ILE A 13 6.65 11.18 -7.67
C ILE A 13 5.24 11.24 -8.22
N ALA A 14 4.40 10.22 -7.95
CA ALA A 14 3.02 10.19 -8.42
C ALA A 14 2.20 11.34 -7.80
N GLU A 15 2.38 11.59 -6.51
CA GLU A 15 1.70 12.66 -5.79
C GLU A 15 2.11 14.05 -6.28
N LYS A 16 3.41 14.28 -6.48
CA LYS A 16 3.91 15.53 -7.06
C LYS A 16 3.33 15.76 -8.45
N LYS A 17 3.27 14.72 -9.29
CA LYS A 17 2.65 14.80 -10.62
C LYS A 17 1.16 15.13 -10.57
N LEU A 18 0.46 14.69 -9.52
CA LEU A 18 -0.97 14.94 -9.30
C LEU A 18 -1.27 16.24 -8.54
N GLY A 19 -0.25 16.99 -8.12
CA GLY A 19 -0.42 18.21 -7.33
C GLY A 19 -0.97 17.96 -5.93
N ILE A 20 -0.63 16.80 -5.35
CA ILE A 20 -1.07 16.38 -4.01
C ILE A 20 -0.12 16.99 -2.96
N ASP A 21 -0.71 17.51 -1.89
CA ASP A 21 0.06 17.98 -0.74
C ASP A 21 0.47 16.78 0.14
N VAL A 22 1.78 16.53 0.20
CA VAL A 22 2.35 15.41 0.96
C VAL A 22 2.78 15.88 2.34
N ILE A 23 2.26 15.22 3.38
CA ILE A 23 2.71 15.42 4.75
C ILE A 23 3.76 14.36 5.05
N ALA A 24 5.00 14.80 5.25
CA ALA A 24 6.10 13.92 5.61
C ALA A 24 5.87 13.33 7.02
N PHE A 25 5.86 12.01 7.11
CA PHE A 25 5.77 11.28 8.37
C PHE A 25 6.89 10.23 8.44
N GLU A 26 7.81 10.41 9.37
CA GLU A 26 8.91 9.49 9.61
C GLU A 26 8.63 8.67 10.87
N ALA A 27 8.28 7.40 10.70
CA ALA A 27 7.96 6.51 11.83
C ALA A 27 9.07 6.48 12.89
N ALA A 28 10.34 6.52 12.45
CA ALA A 28 11.54 6.51 13.30
C ALA A 28 11.73 7.77 14.17
N THR A 29 11.09 8.89 13.84
CA THR A 29 11.12 10.12 14.64
C THR A 29 9.74 10.50 15.20
N SER A 30 8.71 9.73 14.83
CA SER A 30 7.32 9.96 15.22
C SER A 30 6.97 9.42 16.62
N SER A 31 5.80 9.83 17.09
CA SER A 31 5.15 9.38 18.32
C SER A 31 4.94 7.85 18.42
N VAL A 32 5.13 7.08 17.34
CA VAL A 32 5.17 5.61 17.39
C VAL A 32 6.23 5.11 18.37
N GLN A 33 7.36 5.82 18.52
CA GLN A 33 8.38 5.50 19.54
C GLN A 33 7.90 5.73 20.98
N LYS A 34 6.85 6.54 21.18
CA LYS A 34 6.25 6.80 22.50
C LYS A 34 5.16 5.78 22.86
N GLY A 35 5.00 4.72 22.06
CA GLY A 35 4.00 3.67 22.28
C GLY A 35 2.63 3.98 21.67
N GLU A 36 2.54 4.96 20.77
CA GLU A 36 1.33 5.22 20.00
C GLU A 36 1.09 4.08 19.00
N THR A 37 -0.15 3.57 18.94
CA THR A 37 -0.49 2.48 18.03
C THR A 37 -0.61 2.99 16.58
N LEU A 38 -0.50 2.09 15.61
CA LEU A 38 -0.78 2.42 14.20
C LEU A 38 -2.20 2.99 14.03
N TYR A 39 -3.17 2.43 14.78
CA TYR A 39 -4.55 2.91 14.80
C TYR A 39 -4.64 4.37 15.24
N ASP A 40 -4.03 4.72 16.37
CA ASP A 40 -4.05 6.08 16.91
C ASP A 40 -3.38 7.07 15.95
N THR A 41 -2.29 6.64 15.32
CA THR A 41 -1.58 7.42 14.31
C THR A 41 -2.51 7.74 13.12
N VAL A 42 -3.14 6.73 12.54
CA VAL A 42 -4.04 6.90 11.37
C VAL A 42 -5.29 7.68 11.76
N LEU A 43 -5.84 7.45 12.95
CA LEU A 43 -6.96 8.22 13.48
C LEU A 43 -6.60 9.70 13.60
N THR A 44 -5.42 10.02 14.13
CA THR A 44 -4.92 11.39 14.23
C THR A 44 -4.79 12.02 12.86
N MET A 45 -4.22 11.31 11.88
CA MET A 45 -4.11 11.80 10.50
C MET A 45 -5.49 12.07 9.88
N SER A 46 -6.44 11.15 10.06
CA SER A 46 -7.81 11.34 9.60
C SER A 46 -8.46 12.56 10.25
N ALA A 47 -8.24 12.79 11.55
CA ALA A 47 -8.84 13.89 12.30
C ALA A 47 -8.29 15.28 11.90
N ILE A 48 -7.02 15.36 11.48
CA ILE A 48 -6.42 16.61 10.97
C ILE A 48 -6.76 16.88 9.48
N GLY A 49 -7.63 16.06 8.89
CA GLY A 49 -8.14 16.23 7.53
C GLY A 49 -7.20 15.70 6.44
N VAL A 50 -6.48 14.62 6.71
CA VAL A 50 -5.77 13.86 5.68
C VAL A 50 -6.79 13.04 4.89
N ASP A 51 -6.72 13.09 3.56
CA ASP A 51 -7.66 12.38 2.69
C ASP A 51 -7.26 10.92 2.49
N CYS A 52 -5.96 10.63 2.50
CA CYS A 52 -5.44 9.28 2.32
C CYS A 52 -4.12 9.05 3.07
N VAL A 53 -3.92 7.82 3.56
CA VAL A 53 -2.67 7.36 4.15
C VAL A 53 -2.10 6.22 3.32
N VAL A 54 -0.80 6.28 3.02
CA VAL A 54 -0.07 5.17 2.42
C VAL A 54 0.72 4.50 3.53
N VAL A 55 0.46 3.22 3.80
CA VAL A 55 1.06 2.51 4.93
C VAL A 55 1.85 1.29 4.47
N ARG A 56 3.04 1.13 5.04
CA ARG A 56 3.82 -0.09 4.99
C ARG A 56 4.07 -0.57 6.41
N HIS A 57 3.65 -1.80 6.72
CA HIS A 57 3.76 -2.37 8.06
C HIS A 57 4.31 -3.79 8.02
N GLU A 58 4.95 -4.22 9.11
CA GLU A 58 5.50 -5.57 9.23
C GLU A 58 4.43 -6.62 9.52
N ASP A 59 3.37 -6.25 10.24
CA ASP A 59 2.24 -7.13 10.51
C ASP A 59 1.41 -7.40 9.25
N GLU A 60 1.05 -8.66 9.04
CA GLU A 60 0.11 -9.07 8.00
C GLU A 60 -1.31 -8.60 8.37
N ASN A 61 -2.07 -8.15 7.37
CA ASN A 61 -3.43 -7.65 7.55
C ASN A 61 -3.59 -6.51 8.58
N TYR A 62 -2.54 -5.71 8.83
CA TYR A 62 -2.59 -4.56 9.74
C TYR A 62 -3.76 -3.60 9.42
N TYR A 63 -4.17 -3.56 8.16
CA TYR A 63 -5.20 -2.67 7.64
C TYR A 63 -6.61 -3.07 8.06
N ASP A 64 -6.85 -4.33 8.47
CA ASP A 64 -8.19 -4.83 8.83
C ASP A 64 -8.84 -4.01 9.96
N GLN A 65 -8.06 -3.72 11.01
CA GLN A 65 -8.53 -2.89 12.11
C GLN A 65 -8.81 -1.44 11.67
N LEU A 66 -8.04 -0.93 10.72
CA LEU A 66 -8.14 0.45 10.26
C LEU A 66 -9.39 0.65 9.38
N ILE A 67 -9.64 -0.27 8.44
CA ILE A 67 -10.78 -0.19 7.51
C ILE A 67 -12.13 -0.46 8.21
N GLN A 68 -12.12 -1.19 9.32
CA GLN A 68 -13.32 -1.45 10.13
C GLN A 68 -13.65 -0.31 11.10
N SER A 69 -12.76 0.67 11.26
CA SER A 69 -12.96 1.77 12.19
C SER A 69 -14.05 2.74 11.69
N PRO A 70 -15.09 3.03 12.48
CA PRO A 70 -16.08 4.05 12.12
C PRO A 70 -15.52 5.48 12.23
N SER A 71 -14.37 5.66 12.89
CA SER A 71 -13.77 6.97 13.17
C SER A 71 -12.67 7.36 12.17
N ILE A 72 -12.21 6.42 11.35
CA ILE A 72 -11.22 6.67 10.30
C ILE A 72 -11.98 6.92 9.00
N HIS A 73 -11.82 8.12 8.45
CA HIS A 73 -12.49 8.55 7.21
C HIS A 73 -11.53 8.70 6.04
N CYS A 74 -10.22 8.74 6.30
CA CYS A 74 -9.21 8.76 5.25
C CYS A 74 -9.12 7.40 4.55
N SER A 75 -8.82 7.42 3.24
CA SER A 75 -8.53 6.20 2.49
C SER A 75 -7.20 5.58 2.93
N ILE A 76 -7.10 4.26 2.81
CA ILE A 76 -5.89 3.50 3.20
C ILE A 76 -5.34 2.81 1.97
N ILE A 77 -4.12 3.15 1.60
CA ILE A 77 -3.37 2.50 0.53
C ILE A 77 -2.36 1.54 1.18
N ASN A 78 -2.56 0.24 0.96
CA ASN A 78 -1.60 -0.77 1.40
C ASN A 78 -0.36 -0.74 0.49
N GLY A 79 0.72 -0.19 1.01
CA GLY A 79 2.03 -0.19 0.38
C GLY A 79 2.91 -1.41 0.73
N GLY A 80 2.34 -2.39 1.43
CA GLY A 80 2.92 -3.69 1.76
C GLY A 80 2.69 -4.07 3.22
N ASP A 81 2.15 -5.26 3.47
CA ASP A 81 1.97 -5.87 4.79
C ASP A 81 2.79 -7.15 4.91
N GLY A 82 3.76 -7.19 5.83
CA GLY A 82 4.53 -8.40 6.16
C GLY A 82 4.91 -9.27 4.94
N SER A 83 4.52 -10.55 4.98
CA SER A 83 4.60 -11.50 3.84
C SER A 83 3.25 -11.71 3.14
N GLY A 84 2.27 -10.85 3.43
CA GLY A 84 0.90 -10.87 2.93
C GLY A 84 0.80 -10.33 1.50
N GLN A 85 0.36 -9.09 1.35
CA GLN A 85 0.00 -8.47 0.07
C GLN A 85 0.89 -7.28 -0.30
N HIS A 86 1.01 -7.01 -1.60
CA HIS A 86 1.60 -5.77 -2.12
C HIS A 86 0.85 -5.32 -3.39
N PRO A 87 -0.37 -4.77 -3.24
CA PRO A 87 -1.28 -4.56 -4.36
C PRO A 87 -0.72 -3.60 -5.42
N THR A 88 0.02 -2.58 -5.02
CA THR A 88 0.54 -1.58 -5.97
C THR A 88 1.67 -2.11 -6.84
N GLN A 89 2.46 -3.07 -6.34
CA GLN A 89 3.46 -3.77 -7.16
C GLN A 89 2.76 -4.69 -8.16
N CYS A 90 1.73 -5.41 -7.71
CA CYS A 90 0.93 -6.26 -8.58
C CYS A 90 0.27 -5.47 -9.71
N LEU A 91 -0.32 -4.31 -9.41
CA LEU A 91 -0.92 -3.44 -10.42
C LEU A 91 0.10 -2.95 -11.46
N LEU A 92 1.33 -2.63 -11.05
CA LEU A 92 2.40 -2.23 -11.98
C LEU A 92 2.79 -3.40 -12.90
N ASP A 93 2.90 -4.61 -12.36
CA ASP A 93 3.24 -5.81 -13.13
C ASP A 93 2.13 -6.12 -14.15
N LEU A 94 0.86 -6.04 -13.74
CA LEU A 94 -0.30 -6.20 -14.62
C LEU A 94 -0.35 -5.13 -15.72
N MET A 95 -0.11 -3.86 -15.37
CA MET A 95 -0.03 -2.77 -16.33
C MET A 95 1.05 -3.05 -17.38
N THR A 96 2.23 -3.49 -16.95
CA THR A 96 3.33 -3.82 -17.85
C THR A 96 2.95 -4.96 -18.81
N ILE A 97 2.33 -6.03 -18.32
CA ILE A 97 1.82 -7.12 -19.17
C ILE A 97 0.78 -6.59 -20.15
N TYR A 98 -0.15 -5.74 -19.70
CA TYR A 98 -1.19 -5.19 -20.56
C TYR A 98 -0.64 -4.25 -21.63
N GLU A 99 0.36 -3.43 -21.32
CA GLU A 99 1.02 -2.55 -22.29
C GLU A 99 1.75 -3.35 -23.38
N GLU A 100 2.32 -4.51 -23.03
CA GLU A 100 3.04 -5.37 -23.97
C GLU A 100 2.12 -6.26 -24.83
N PHE A 101 1.07 -6.83 -24.23
CA PHE A 101 0.23 -7.84 -24.89
C PHE A 101 -1.18 -7.36 -25.23
N GLY A 102 -1.66 -6.26 -24.66
CA GLY A 102 -3.00 -5.70 -24.86
C GLY A 102 -4.15 -6.55 -24.29
N THR A 103 -3.84 -7.70 -23.70
CA THR A 103 -4.79 -8.64 -23.09
C THR A 103 -4.08 -9.51 -22.06
N PHE A 104 -4.84 -10.07 -21.12
CA PHE A 104 -4.37 -11.13 -20.22
C PHE A 104 -4.82 -12.52 -20.69
N GLU A 105 -5.80 -12.59 -21.61
CA GLU A 105 -6.39 -13.84 -22.05
C GLU A 105 -5.41 -14.67 -22.89
N GLY A 106 -5.28 -15.96 -22.56
CA GLY A 106 -4.43 -16.90 -23.28
C GLY A 106 -2.93 -16.75 -23.04
N LEU A 107 -2.51 -15.88 -22.10
CA LEU A 107 -1.11 -15.76 -21.71
C LEU A 107 -0.69 -16.89 -20.78
N ASN A 108 0.51 -17.43 -21.02
CA ASN A 108 1.17 -18.36 -20.11
C ASN A 108 2.21 -17.58 -19.30
N VAL A 109 1.92 -17.33 -18.02
CA VAL A 109 2.82 -16.57 -17.13
C VAL A 109 3.51 -17.53 -16.16
N ALA A 110 4.84 -17.46 -16.11
CA ALA A 110 5.65 -18.22 -15.16
C ALA A 110 6.27 -17.27 -14.12
N ILE A 111 6.07 -17.55 -12.83
CA ILE A 111 6.68 -16.83 -11.72
C ILE A 111 7.76 -17.74 -11.12
N ILE A 112 9.01 -17.28 -11.12
CA ILE A 112 10.18 -18.10 -10.72
C ILE A 112 10.90 -17.44 -9.54
N GLY A 113 11.07 -18.17 -8.44
CA GLY A 113 11.76 -17.68 -7.23
C GLY A 113 11.21 -18.29 -5.94
N ASP A 114 11.38 -17.59 -4.81
CA ASP A 114 10.77 -17.96 -3.52
C ASP A 114 9.29 -17.55 -3.51
N ILE A 115 8.42 -18.50 -3.85
CA ILE A 115 6.98 -18.29 -3.91
C ILE A 115 6.36 -18.23 -2.50
N THR A 116 6.93 -18.93 -1.53
CA THR A 116 6.37 -19.09 -0.18
C THR A 116 6.39 -17.77 0.59
N HIS A 117 7.48 -17.01 0.48
CA HIS A 117 7.68 -15.76 1.24
C HIS A 117 7.45 -14.49 0.42
N SER A 118 7.22 -14.60 -0.89
CA SER A 118 7.04 -13.43 -1.75
C SER A 118 5.58 -12.96 -1.77
N ARG A 119 5.32 -11.84 -1.09
CA ARG A 119 4.04 -11.09 -1.20
C ARG A 119 3.69 -10.70 -2.64
N VAL A 120 4.70 -10.40 -3.47
CA VAL A 120 4.50 -10.05 -4.90
C VAL A 120 4.03 -11.28 -5.68
N ALA A 121 4.66 -12.44 -5.46
CA ALA A 121 4.25 -13.68 -6.11
C ALA A 121 2.81 -14.04 -5.73
N LYS A 122 2.46 -13.96 -4.43
CA LYS A 122 1.10 -14.22 -3.94
C LYS A 122 0.07 -13.29 -4.59
N SER A 123 0.30 -11.97 -4.59
CA SER A 123 -0.62 -11.01 -5.23
C SER A 123 -0.78 -11.27 -6.74
N ASN A 124 0.33 -11.48 -7.47
CA ASN A 124 0.29 -11.74 -8.91
C ASN A 124 -0.42 -13.05 -9.25
N MET A 125 -0.16 -14.12 -8.48
CA MET A 125 -0.86 -15.40 -8.68
C MET A 125 -2.36 -15.25 -8.49
N GLN A 126 -2.82 -14.48 -7.50
CA GLN A 126 -4.25 -14.23 -7.29
C GLN A 126 -4.88 -13.44 -8.45
N CYS A 127 -4.18 -12.46 -9.02
CA CYS A 127 -4.72 -11.61 -10.08
C CYS A 127 -4.60 -12.21 -11.49
N LEU A 128 -3.65 -13.12 -11.74
CA LEU A 128 -3.42 -13.73 -13.06
C LEU A 128 -4.04 -15.13 -13.21
N SER A 129 -4.67 -15.66 -12.16
CA SER A 129 -5.33 -16.97 -12.18
C SER A 129 -6.81 -16.91 -12.59
N VAL A 130 -7.27 -15.76 -13.09
CA VAL A 130 -8.67 -15.50 -13.51
C VAL A 130 -8.84 -15.74 -15.00
#